data_AF-A0A550HY80-F1
#
_entry.id   AF-A0A550HY80-F1
#
_cell.length_a   1.000
_cell.length_b   1.000
_cell.length_c   1.000
_cell.angle_alpha   90.00
_cell.angle_beta   90.00
_cell.angle_gamma   90.00
#
_symmetry.space_group_name_H-M   'P 1'
#
loop_
_entity.id
_entity.type
_entity.pdbx_description
1 polymer ?
#
loop_
_entity_poly.entity_id
_entity_poly.type
_entity_poly.pdbx_seq_one_letter_code
_entity_poly.pdbx_strand_id
1 'polypeptide(L)'
;MTNGGPVEHGYPHLDTVRAAITALYKRLSYDTIHTFDTSVAPADVAFCDTDDLHLGAQRVARELVRHFRLPDARMIVSFREMEHAANVELAAGPEYFIELNDRFRTHRRDIGAALAHEVMHVYLHRLDLSFPGTRDNEILTDTATTYLGAGWLLLDAYREDAASSQKLGYLTPEEFGYVLAKRSLVLGEDPAIWFTSPQAYTAYTKGMARARHDERQPPLTAAGWAGRRRYAKDRRHAQEHAVGAPPADAPYAFTPDGHGPLRVSFPCPTCHQRIRVPVRGRVRARCGLCRTVLECDT
;
A
#
# COMPACT_ATOMS: atom_id res chain seq x y z
N MET A 1 1.37 -3.29 16.95
CA MET A 1 0.20 -4.14 16.61
C MET A 1 -0.56 -4.56 17.88
N THR A 2 -1.88 -4.31 17.96
CA THR A 2 -2.74 -4.65 19.12
C THR A 2 -3.73 -5.78 18.77
N ASN A 3 -4.02 -6.66 19.73
CA ASN A 3 -4.96 -7.79 19.59
C ASN A 3 -6.36 -7.45 20.14
N GLY A 4 -7.39 -8.16 19.64
CA GLY A 4 -8.64 -8.40 20.38
C GLY A 4 -9.81 -7.40 20.19
N GLY A 5 -9.72 -6.47 19.23
CA GLY A 5 -10.86 -5.62 18.84
C GLY A 5 -11.65 -6.20 17.67
N PRO A 6 -12.93 -5.79 17.48
CA PRO A 6 -13.65 -6.08 16.25
C PRO A 6 -12.86 -5.55 15.05
N VAL A 7 -12.85 -6.33 13.97
CA VAL A 7 -12.13 -5.93 12.76
C VAL A 7 -12.77 -4.68 12.17
N GLU A 8 -11.93 -3.66 11.99
CA GLU A 8 -12.30 -2.49 11.21
C GLU A 8 -12.27 -2.85 9.72
N HIS A 9 -13.40 -2.62 9.04
CA HIS A 9 -13.57 -2.88 7.61
C HIS A 9 -13.68 -1.59 6.81
N GLY A 10 -13.46 -1.71 5.50
CA GLY A 10 -13.58 -0.59 4.57
C GLY A 10 -12.26 0.17 4.43
N TYR A 11 -12.33 1.48 4.19
CA TYR A 11 -11.17 2.28 3.76
C TYR A 11 -10.90 3.52 4.66
N PRO A 12 -10.87 3.40 6.00
CA PRO A 12 -10.73 4.55 6.90
C PRO A 12 -9.38 5.26 6.82
N HIS A 13 -8.32 4.59 6.36
CA HIS A 13 -6.95 5.08 6.23
C HIS A 13 -6.53 5.33 4.78
N LEU A 14 -7.46 5.30 3.83
CA LEU A 14 -7.13 5.32 2.40
C LEU A 14 -6.29 6.52 1.98
N ASP A 15 -6.53 7.68 2.58
CA ASP A 15 -5.74 8.88 2.25
C ASP A 15 -4.29 8.74 2.72
N THR A 16 -4.04 8.16 3.89
CA THR A 16 -2.68 7.83 4.37
C THR A 16 -2.03 6.76 3.51
N VAL A 17 -2.77 5.72 3.09
CA VAL A 17 -2.28 4.70 2.13
C VAL A 17 -1.86 5.33 0.80
N ARG A 18 -2.69 6.22 0.25
CA ARG A 18 -2.38 6.92 -1.01
C ARG A 18 -1.18 7.86 -0.86
N ALA A 19 -1.06 8.52 0.29
CA ALA A 19 0.11 9.32 0.62
C ALA A 19 1.38 8.46 0.71
N ALA A 20 1.30 7.27 1.35
CA ALA A 20 2.40 6.33 1.46
C ALA A 20 2.85 5.81 0.09
N ILE A 21 1.93 5.44 -0.81
CA ILE A 21 2.27 5.08 -2.20
C ILE A 21 3.00 6.25 -2.89
N THR A 22 2.50 7.48 -2.74
CA THR A 22 3.15 8.67 -3.31
C THR A 22 4.58 8.83 -2.76
N ALA A 23 4.75 8.66 -1.45
CA ALA A 23 6.03 8.79 -0.77
C ALA A 23 7.04 7.73 -1.22
N LEU A 24 6.60 6.48 -1.42
CA LEU A 24 7.43 5.41 -1.97
C LEU A 24 7.96 5.74 -3.36
N TYR A 25 7.10 6.20 -4.28
CA TYR A 25 7.57 6.60 -5.61
C TYR A 25 8.53 7.80 -5.55
N LYS A 26 8.33 8.74 -4.63
CA LYS A 26 9.25 9.88 -4.46
C LYS A 26 10.61 9.43 -3.95
N ARG A 27 10.64 8.47 -3.01
CA ARG A 27 11.87 8.02 -2.38
C ARG A 27 12.65 7.03 -3.23
N LEU A 28 11.96 6.07 -3.85
CA LEU A 28 12.57 4.98 -4.60
C LEU A 28 12.71 5.28 -6.09
N SER A 29 11.91 6.18 -6.65
CA SER A 29 11.71 6.37 -8.09
C SER A 29 10.95 5.22 -8.79
N TYR A 30 10.44 5.51 -9.99
CA TYR A 30 9.75 4.53 -10.83
C TYR A 30 10.61 3.28 -11.12
N ASP A 31 11.87 3.47 -11.51
CA ASP A 31 12.72 2.36 -11.95
C ASP A 31 13.00 1.39 -10.79
N THR A 32 13.26 1.91 -9.59
CA THR A 32 13.45 1.06 -8.40
C THR A 32 12.16 0.34 -8.00
N ILE A 33 11.00 0.99 -8.04
CA ILE A 33 9.73 0.29 -7.77
C ILE A 33 9.54 -0.89 -8.73
N HIS A 34 9.82 -0.69 -10.02
CA HIS A 34 9.69 -1.74 -11.04
C HIS A 34 10.68 -2.87 -10.90
N THR A 35 11.76 -2.69 -10.14
CA THR A 35 12.65 -3.80 -9.83
C THR A 35 12.05 -4.79 -8.83
N PHE A 36 10.98 -4.42 -8.11
CA PHE A 36 10.21 -5.33 -7.26
C PHE A 36 9.04 -5.95 -8.05
N ASP A 37 9.21 -6.28 -9.33
CA ASP A 37 8.14 -6.84 -10.19
C ASP A 37 7.63 -8.20 -9.71
N THR A 38 8.46 -8.94 -8.99
CA THR A 38 8.16 -10.26 -8.45
C THR A 38 7.96 -10.16 -6.94
N SER A 39 6.85 -10.70 -6.42
CA SER A 39 6.62 -10.83 -4.98
C SER A 39 7.47 -11.94 -4.38
N VAL A 40 7.63 -11.91 -3.05
CA VAL A 40 8.26 -13.02 -2.32
C VAL A 40 7.49 -14.31 -2.61
N ALA A 41 8.18 -15.35 -3.09
CA ALA A 41 7.52 -16.58 -3.49
C ALA A 41 7.03 -17.36 -2.25
N PRO A 42 5.81 -17.95 -2.28
CA PRO A 42 5.29 -18.73 -1.16
C PRO A 42 6.21 -19.87 -0.71
N ALA A 43 6.93 -20.51 -1.64
CA ALA A 43 7.86 -21.59 -1.32
C ALA A 43 9.05 -21.12 -0.45
N ASP A 44 9.53 -19.89 -0.67
CA ASP A 44 10.69 -19.34 0.03
C ASP A 44 10.35 -18.96 1.48
N VAL A 45 9.07 -18.68 1.74
CA VAL A 45 8.55 -18.28 3.06
C VAL A 45 7.60 -19.28 3.70
N ALA A 46 7.38 -20.43 3.07
CA ALA A 46 6.61 -21.53 3.64
C ALA A 46 7.27 -22.01 4.93
N PHE A 47 6.50 -22.15 6.00
CA PHE A 47 7.00 -22.56 7.31
C PHE A 47 6.06 -23.62 7.88
N CYS A 48 6.54 -24.86 7.98
CA CYS A 48 5.74 -25.98 8.46
C CYS A 48 5.97 -26.28 9.96
N ASP A 49 5.05 -27.01 10.56
CA ASP A 49 5.10 -27.33 12.00
C ASP A 49 6.24 -28.29 12.35
N THR A 50 6.81 -28.99 11.37
CA THR A 50 7.97 -29.88 11.55
C THR A 50 9.31 -29.18 11.43
N ASP A 51 9.36 -27.94 10.91
CA ASP A 51 10.59 -27.18 10.82
C ASP A 51 11.12 -26.80 12.22
N ASP A 52 12.43 -26.61 12.37
CA ASP A 52 12.94 -25.97 13.59
C ASP A 52 12.46 -24.52 13.65
N LEU A 53 11.92 -24.11 14.79
CA LEU A 53 11.30 -22.79 14.94
C LEU A 53 12.29 -21.64 14.69
N HIS A 54 13.49 -21.71 15.27
CA HIS A 54 14.45 -20.62 15.18
C HIS A 54 15.13 -20.62 13.81
N LEU A 55 15.55 -21.78 13.30
CA LEU A 55 16.16 -21.88 11.97
C LEU A 55 15.16 -21.51 10.86
N GLY A 56 13.90 -21.92 10.99
CA GLY A 56 12.83 -21.57 10.05
C GLY A 56 12.55 -20.07 10.03
N ALA A 57 12.38 -19.44 11.20
CA ALA A 57 12.17 -18.00 11.27
C ALA A 57 13.36 -17.20 10.69
N GLN A 58 14.59 -17.65 10.97
CA GLN A 58 15.80 -17.04 10.44
C GLN A 58 15.95 -17.19 8.93
N ARG A 59 15.53 -18.34 8.36
CA ARG A 59 15.48 -18.55 6.92
C ARG A 59 14.50 -17.57 6.27
N VAL A 60 13.28 -17.46 6.81
CA VAL A 60 12.26 -16.53 6.30
C VAL A 60 12.74 -15.08 6.38
N ALA A 61 13.34 -14.67 7.50
CA ALA A 61 13.91 -13.33 7.65
C ALA A 61 15.00 -13.04 6.60
N ARG A 62 15.85 -14.02 6.29
CA ARG A 62 16.88 -13.90 5.25
C ARG A 62 16.29 -13.72 3.85
N GLU A 63 15.25 -14.47 3.52
CA GLU A 63 14.58 -14.30 2.21
C GLU A 63 13.91 -12.93 2.10
N LEU A 64 13.32 -12.41 3.18
CA LEU A 64 12.77 -11.05 3.21
C LEU A 64 13.85 -9.97 3.07
N VAL A 65 14.99 -10.12 3.76
CA VAL A 65 16.16 -9.22 3.60
C VAL A 65 16.66 -9.22 2.15
N ARG A 66 16.74 -10.40 1.53
CA ARG A 66 17.14 -10.54 0.13
C ARG A 66 16.12 -9.88 -0.80
N HIS A 67 14.84 -10.13 -0.59
CA HIS A 67 13.74 -9.54 -1.35
C HIS A 67 13.77 -8.02 -1.30
N PHE A 68 13.88 -7.44 -0.10
CA PHE A 68 13.99 -5.99 0.10
C PHE A 68 15.36 -5.40 -0.23
N ARG A 69 16.32 -6.23 -0.66
CA ARG A 69 17.68 -5.82 -1.06
C ARG A 69 18.36 -4.97 0.00
N LEU A 70 18.37 -5.50 1.21
CA LEU A 70 19.03 -4.90 2.36
C LEU A 70 20.46 -5.47 2.47
N PRO A 71 21.48 -4.91 1.79
CA PRO A 71 22.86 -5.39 1.93
C PRO A 71 23.31 -5.22 3.37
N ASP A 72 24.10 -6.16 3.90
CA ASP A 72 24.64 -6.07 5.26
C ASP A 72 23.57 -5.90 6.34
N ALA A 73 22.39 -6.53 6.18
CA ALA A 73 21.37 -6.62 7.22
C ALA A 73 21.29 -8.05 7.76
N ARG A 74 21.86 -8.26 8.94
CA ARG A 74 21.81 -9.51 9.69
C ARG A 74 20.65 -9.45 10.67
N MET A 75 19.60 -10.19 10.37
CA MET A 75 18.45 -10.35 11.26
C MET A 75 18.77 -11.39 12.33
N ILE A 76 18.44 -11.08 13.58
CA ILE A 76 18.49 -11.98 14.72
C ILE A 76 17.08 -12.08 15.28
N VAL A 77 16.42 -13.21 15.02
CA VAL A 77 15.04 -13.46 15.44
C VAL A 77 15.02 -14.21 16.76
N SER A 78 14.35 -13.63 17.75
CA SER A 78 14.08 -14.24 19.06
C SER A 78 12.57 -14.32 19.31
N PHE A 79 12.18 -15.08 20.34
CA PHE A 79 10.78 -15.22 20.73
C PHE A 79 10.64 -14.93 22.23
N ARG A 80 9.63 -14.14 22.59
CA ARG A 80 9.39 -13.69 23.97
C ARG A 80 7.90 -13.43 24.21
N GLU A 81 7.45 -13.59 25.44
CA GLU A 81 6.13 -13.12 25.87
C GLU A 81 6.09 -11.57 25.89
N MET A 82 5.15 -11.00 25.13
CA MET A 82 4.97 -9.56 24.99
C MET A 82 3.53 -9.21 24.62
N GLU A 83 3.16 -7.93 24.75
CA GLU A 83 1.83 -7.46 24.36
C GLU A 83 1.67 -7.41 22.83
N HIS A 84 2.71 -6.93 22.13
CA HIS A 84 2.71 -6.78 20.68
C HIS A 84 3.02 -8.09 19.97
N ALA A 85 2.69 -8.16 18.67
CA ALA A 85 3.00 -9.32 17.84
C ALA A 85 4.52 -9.44 17.62
N ALA A 86 5.17 -8.33 17.31
CA ALA A 86 6.60 -8.28 17.08
C ALA A 86 7.13 -6.87 17.35
N ASN A 87 8.45 -6.76 17.46
CA ASN A 87 9.20 -5.51 17.57
C ASN A 87 10.56 -5.67 16.89
N VAL A 88 11.09 -4.60 16.30
CA VAL A 88 12.45 -4.53 15.78
C VAL A 88 13.23 -3.39 16.40
N GLU A 89 14.46 -3.68 16.83
CA GLU A 89 15.38 -2.65 17.29
C GLU A 89 16.10 -2.01 16.09
N LEU A 90 15.77 -0.75 15.83
CA LEU A 90 16.41 0.06 14.79
C LEU A 90 17.70 0.68 15.34
N ALA A 91 18.82 -0.01 15.15
CA ALA A 91 20.15 0.47 15.56
C ALA A 91 21.01 0.86 14.35
N ALA A 92 22.03 1.69 14.60
CA ALA A 92 23.10 1.95 13.65
C ALA A 92 24.03 0.72 13.60
N GLY A 93 23.93 -0.07 12.54
CA GLY A 93 24.77 -1.25 12.36
C GLY A 93 24.19 -2.25 11.38
N PRO A 94 24.93 -3.34 11.08
CA PRO A 94 24.44 -4.39 10.22
C PRO A 94 23.48 -5.34 10.95
N GLU A 95 23.48 -5.37 12.28
CA GLU A 95 22.68 -6.33 13.06
C GLU A 95 21.37 -5.69 13.54
N TYR A 96 20.26 -6.40 13.30
CA TYR A 96 18.91 -6.01 13.74
C TYR A 96 18.30 -7.15 14.53
N PHE A 97 17.75 -6.81 15.69
CA PHE A 97 17.08 -7.76 16.57
C PHE A 97 15.58 -7.66 16.36
N ILE A 98 14.97 -8.77 15.96
CA ILE A 98 13.53 -8.90 15.83
C ILE A 98 13.04 -9.82 16.94
N GLU A 99 12.21 -9.28 17.83
CA GLU A 99 11.53 -10.07 18.85
C GLU A 99 10.12 -10.41 18.35
N LEU A 100 9.80 -11.70 18.28
CA LEU A 100 8.46 -12.20 17.96
C LEU A 100 7.75 -12.65 19.24
N ASN A 101 6.43 -12.47 19.28
CA ASN A 101 5.61 -12.96 20.38
C ASN A 101 5.65 -14.51 20.47
N ASP A 102 5.73 -15.04 21.69
CA ASP A 102 5.73 -16.49 21.95
C ASP A 102 4.52 -17.23 21.38
N ARG A 103 3.38 -16.58 21.12
CA ARG A 103 2.23 -17.19 20.43
C ARG A 103 2.57 -17.71 19.03
N PHE A 104 3.57 -17.15 18.37
CA PHE A 104 4.00 -17.59 17.05
C PHE A 104 4.68 -18.96 17.08
N ARG A 105 5.11 -19.45 18.26
CA ARG A 105 5.57 -20.82 18.44
C ARG A 105 4.52 -21.84 18.01
N THR A 106 3.24 -21.51 18.21
CA THR A 106 2.08 -22.35 17.87
C THR A 106 1.34 -21.87 16.60
N HIS A 107 1.65 -20.67 16.09
CA HIS A 107 1.06 -20.07 14.88
C HIS A 107 2.12 -19.76 13.82
N ARG A 108 2.90 -20.77 13.44
CA ARG A 108 4.11 -20.59 12.63
C ARG A 108 3.85 -20.04 11.24
N ARG A 109 2.67 -20.30 10.69
CA ARG A 109 2.25 -19.79 9.37
C ARG A 109 2.21 -18.25 9.31
N ASP A 110 2.07 -17.60 10.45
CA ASP A 110 1.93 -16.15 10.53
C ASP A 110 3.28 -15.45 10.81
N ILE A 111 4.35 -16.21 11.07
CA ILE A 111 5.71 -15.68 11.28
C ILE A 111 6.17 -14.90 10.06
N GLY A 112 5.90 -15.38 8.85
CA GLY A 112 6.28 -14.68 7.61
C GLY A 112 5.65 -13.30 7.51
N ALA A 113 4.38 -13.16 7.91
CA ALA A 113 3.69 -11.87 7.92
C ALA A 113 4.29 -10.92 8.96
N ALA A 114 4.56 -11.40 10.17
CA ALA A 114 5.20 -10.59 11.21
C ALA A 114 6.61 -10.14 10.78
N LEU A 115 7.44 -11.06 10.28
CA LEU A 115 8.78 -10.73 9.80
C LEU A 115 8.76 -9.77 8.61
N ALA A 116 7.81 -9.91 7.67
CA ALA A 116 7.71 -9.01 6.54
C ALA A 116 7.44 -7.56 6.99
N HIS A 117 6.59 -7.38 7.99
CA HIS A 117 6.33 -6.08 8.61
C HIS A 117 7.59 -5.52 9.31
N GLU A 118 8.24 -6.31 10.17
CA GLU A 118 9.41 -5.85 10.92
C GLU A 118 10.64 -5.56 10.03
N VAL A 119 10.90 -6.39 9.03
CA VAL A 119 11.99 -6.14 8.07
C VAL A 119 11.67 -4.88 7.23
N MET A 120 10.40 -4.57 6.97
CA MET A 120 10.03 -3.33 6.30
C MET A 120 10.32 -2.09 7.15
N HIS A 121 10.16 -2.15 8.48
CA HIS A 121 10.62 -1.06 9.37
C HIS A 121 12.12 -0.79 9.18
N VAL A 122 12.94 -1.84 9.10
CA VAL A 122 14.39 -1.69 8.81
C VAL A 122 14.62 -1.06 7.43
N TYR A 123 13.88 -1.50 6.41
CA TYR A 123 13.99 -0.95 5.06
C TYR A 123 13.64 0.54 5.02
N LEU A 124 12.51 0.93 5.61
CA LEU A 124 12.08 2.32 5.69
C LEU A 124 13.04 3.19 6.52
N HIS A 125 13.57 2.66 7.61
CA HIS A 125 14.60 3.33 8.41
C HIS A 125 15.87 3.61 7.60
N ARG A 126 16.38 2.62 6.84
CA ARG A 126 17.55 2.83 5.98
C ARG A 126 17.28 3.76 4.80
N LEU A 127 16.04 3.81 4.35
CA LEU A 127 15.58 4.81 3.39
C LEU A 127 15.35 6.18 4.02
N ASP A 128 15.46 6.37 5.33
CA ASP A 128 15.07 7.63 5.98
C ASP A 128 13.67 8.11 5.50
N LEU A 129 12.72 7.16 5.48
CA LEU A 129 11.34 7.40 5.06
C LEU A 129 10.40 7.05 6.20
N SER A 130 9.81 8.08 6.80
CA SER A 130 8.84 7.95 7.89
C SER A 130 7.72 8.98 7.76
N PHE A 131 6.59 8.68 8.39
CA PHE A 131 5.49 9.62 8.57
C PHE A 131 5.47 10.18 10.00
N PRO A 132 4.91 11.39 10.21
CA PRO A 132 4.77 11.94 11.55
C PRO A 132 3.78 11.11 12.37
N GLY A 133 4.22 10.66 13.54
CA GLY A 133 3.39 9.91 14.47
C GLY A 133 3.34 8.40 14.18
N THR A 134 3.20 7.63 15.26
CA THR A 134 3.32 6.16 15.22
C THR A 134 2.29 5.53 14.29
N ARG A 135 1.00 5.90 14.37
CA ARG A 135 -0.06 5.26 13.56
C ARG A 135 0.17 5.41 12.06
N ASP A 136 0.47 6.60 11.59
CA ASP A 136 0.69 6.86 10.16
C ASP A 136 1.97 6.19 9.67
N ASN A 137 2.98 6.08 10.52
CA ASN A 137 4.20 5.35 10.20
C ASN A 137 3.96 3.84 10.06
N GLU A 138 3.12 3.25 10.90
CA GLU A 138 2.73 1.84 10.76
C GLU A 138 1.91 1.58 9.48
N ILE A 139 1.01 2.50 9.11
CA ILE A 139 0.28 2.45 7.84
C ILE A 139 1.25 2.52 6.65
N LEU A 140 2.28 3.36 6.74
CA LEU A 140 3.36 3.41 5.76
C LEU A 140 4.11 2.07 5.69
N THR A 141 4.47 1.47 6.82
CA THR A 141 5.15 0.17 6.88
C THR A 141 4.33 -0.92 6.20
N ASP A 142 3.04 -1.06 6.53
CA ASP A 142 2.18 -2.05 5.88
C ASP A 142 1.98 -1.78 4.39
N THR A 143 1.77 -0.51 4.02
CA THR A 143 1.62 -0.11 2.62
C THR A 143 2.88 -0.43 1.83
N ALA A 144 4.06 -0.15 2.37
CA ALA A 144 5.35 -0.44 1.74
C ALA A 144 5.60 -1.94 1.63
N THR A 145 5.38 -2.70 2.72
CA THR A 145 5.48 -4.17 2.75
C THR A 145 4.63 -4.78 1.64
N THR A 146 3.42 -4.27 1.48
CA THR A 146 2.45 -4.74 0.50
C THR A 146 2.80 -4.33 -0.92
N TYR A 147 3.09 -3.07 -1.14
CA TYR A 147 3.37 -2.54 -2.47
C TYR A 147 4.68 -3.09 -3.05
N LEU A 148 5.66 -3.41 -2.20
CA LEU A 148 6.96 -3.96 -2.60
C LEU A 148 7.00 -5.49 -2.64
N GLY A 149 5.86 -6.19 -2.51
CA GLY A 149 5.74 -7.60 -2.87
C GLY A 149 5.81 -8.62 -1.73
N ALA A 150 5.66 -8.20 -0.47
CA ALA A 150 5.58 -9.14 0.67
C ALA A 150 4.22 -9.10 1.39
N GLY A 151 3.32 -8.15 1.08
CA GLY A 151 2.06 -8.00 1.83
C GLY A 151 0.95 -8.99 1.48
N TRP A 152 1.15 -9.89 0.51
CA TRP A 152 0.25 -11.03 0.36
C TRP A 152 0.28 -11.91 1.62
N LEU A 153 1.43 -12.01 2.31
CA LEU A 153 1.57 -12.68 3.61
C LEU A 153 0.69 -12.03 4.68
N LEU A 154 0.70 -10.69 4.75
CA LEU A 154 -0.07 -9.94 5.75
C LEU A 154 -1.57 -10.08 5.51
N LEU A 155 -2.01 -10.01 4.25
CA LEU A 155 -3.41 -10.22 3.91
C LEU A 155 -3.87 -11.67 4.12
N ASP A 156 -3.03 -12.67 3.80
CA ASP A 156 -3.39 -14.08 3.95
C ASP A 156 -3.38 -14.55 5.41
N ALA A 157 -2.53 -13.95 6.25
CA ALA A 157 -2.53 -14.16 7.70
C ALA A 157 -3.76 -13.55 8.39
N TYR A 158 -4.58 -12.78 7.65
CA TYR A 158 -5.80 -12.19 8.19
C TYR A 158 -6.87 -13.24 8.45
N ARG A 159 -7.30 -13.35 9.71
CA ARG A 159 -8.36 -14.29 10.12
C ARG A 159 -9.35 -13.61 11.06
N GLU A 160 -10.62 -13.74 10.69
CA GLU A 160 -11.78 -13.46 11.53
C GLU A 160 -12.53 -14.76 11.74
N ASP A 161 -12.61 -15.22 12.98
CA ASP A 161 -13.57 -16.24 13.38
C ASP A 161 -14.46 -15.72 14.52
N ALA A 162 -15.54 -16.46 14.81
CA ALA A 162 -16.54 -16.06 15.80
C ALA A 162 -15.99 -16.00 17.24
N ALA A 163 -14.76 -16.49 17.50
CA ALA A 163 -14.15 -16.57 18.81
C ALA A 163 -12.86 -15.73 18.95
N SER A 164 -12.25 -15.28 17.85
CA SER A 164 -10.99 -14.55 17.83
C SER A 164 -10.79 -13.76 16.52
N SER A 165 -10.19 -12.56 16.65
CA SER A 165 -9.64 -11.79 15.53
C SER A 165 -8.12 -11.71 15.69
N GLN A 166 -7.39 -12.13 14.67
CA GLN A 166 -5.94 -11.98 14.61
C GLN A 166 -5.59 -11.00 13.50
N LYS A 167 -5.21 -9.77 13.89
CA LYS A 167 -4.78 -8.71 12.98
C LYS A 167 -3.25 -8.58 13.03
N LEU A 168 -2.61 -8.71 11.87
CA LEU A 168 -1.23 -8.30 11.66
C LEU A 168 -1.26 -7.06 10.77
N GLY A 169 -0.71 -5.96 11.28
CA GLY A 169 -0.76 -4.64 10.64
C GLY A 169 -1.86 -3.72 11.16
N TYR A 170 -1.89 -2.51 10.60
CA TYR A 170 -2.77 -1.39 10.88
C TYR A 170 -3.78 -1.17 9.76
N LEU A 171 -3.51 -1.61 8.53
CA LEU A 171 -4.49 -1.59 7.44
C LEU A 171 -5.68 -2.51 7.72
N THR A 172 -6.84 -2.15 7.18
CA THR A 172 -7.97 -3.08 7.07
C THR A 172 -7.68 -4.14 5.99
N PRO A 173 -8.41 -5.28 5.96
CA PRO A 173 -8.30 -6.24 4.86
C PRO A 173 -8.51 -5.57 3.50
N GLU A 174 -9.55 -4.73 3.36
CA GLU A 174 -9.84 -4.02 2.12
C GLU A 174 -8.72 -3.07 1.69
N GLU A 175 -8.04 -2.43 2.62
CA GLU A 175 -6.89 -1.56 2.34
C GLU A 175 -5.67 -2.35 1.88
N PHE A 176 -5.35 -3.48 2.53
CA PHE A 176 -4.35 -4.41 2.03
C PHE A 176 -4.68 -4.87 0.61
N GLY A 177 -5.94 -5.28 0.38
CA GLY A 177 -6.44 -5.67 -0.94
C GLY A 177 -6.30 -4.55 -1.97
N TYR A 178 -6.54 -3.29 -1.59
CA TYR A 178 -6.35 -2.14 -2.46
C TYR A 178 -4.87 -1.95 -2.82
N VAL A 179 -3.96 -1.99 -1.84
CA VAL A 179 -2.52 -1.80 -2.11
C VAL A 179 -1.97 -2.93 -2.99
N LEU A 180 -2.34 -4.19 -2.72
CA LEU A 180 -2.00 -5.31 -3.60
C LEU A 180 -2.55 -5.10 -5.01
N ALA A 181 -3.82 -4.71 -5.15
CA ALA A 181 -4.39 -4.44 -6.46
C ALA A 181 -3.67 -3.29 -7.20
N LYS A 182 -3.29 -2.21 -6.49
CA LYS A 182 -2.49 -1.12 -7.07
C LYS A 182 -1.15 -1.62 -7.60
N ARG A 183 -0.50 -2.52 -6.86
CA ARG A 183 0.74 -3.19 -7.29
C ARG A 183 0.49 -4.07 -8.52
N SER A 184 -0.50 -4.96 -8.46
CA SER A 184 -0.86 -5.88 -9.56
C SER A 184 -1.15 -5.17 -10.87
N LEU A 185 -1.87 -4.04 -10.83
CA LEU A 185 -2.15 -3.25 -12.02
C LEU A 185 -0.90 -2.60 -12.64
N VAL A 186 0.13 -2.33 -11.85
CA VAL A 186 1.39 -1.70 -12.31
C VAL A 186 2.39 -2.74 -12.79
N LEU A 187 2.49 -3.88 -12.11
CA LEU A 187 3.55 -4.87 -12.32
C LEU A 187 3.08 -6.13 -13.06
N GLY A 188 1.76 -6.32 -13.22
CA GLY A 188 1.20 -7.45 -13.98
C GLY A 188 1.20 -8.78 -13.24
N GLU A 189 1.35 -8.78 -11.92
CA GLU A 189 1.36 -9.96 -11.05
C GLU A 189 0.01 -10.14 -10.35
N ASP A 190 -0.53 -11.36 -10.33
CA ASP A 190 -1.78 -11.67 -9.61
C ASP A 190 -1.51 -12.53 -8.35
N PRO A 191 -1.48 -11.92 -7.16
CA PRO A 191 -1.22 -12.64 -5.91
C PRO A 191 -2.39 -13.53 -5.46
N ALA A 192 -3.55 -13.44 -6.11
CA ALA A 192 -4.74 -14.20 -5.72
C ALA A 192 -4.53 -15.71 -5.73
N ILE A 193 -3.60 -16.20 -6.55
CA ILE A 193 -3.27 -17.62 -6.66
C ILE A 193 -2.57 -18.19 -5.42
N TRP A 194 -2.07 -17.33 -4.53
CA TRP A 194 -1.36 -17.73 -3.30
C TRP A 194 -2.22 -17.65 -2.05
N PHE A 195 -3.40 -17.02 -2.13
CA PHE A 195 -4.26 -16.90 -0.96
C PHE A 195 -4.80 -18.26 -0.54
N THR A 196 -4.65 -18.54 0.74
CA THR A 196 -5.25 -19.69 1.42
C THR A 196 -6.51 -19.28 2.19
N SER A 197 -6.68 -17.97 2.45
CA SER A 197 -7.81 -17.37 3.17
C SER A 197 -8.92 -16.86 2.22
N PRO A 198 -10.19 -17.30 2.37
CA PRO A 198 -11.33 -16.72 1.64
C PRO A 198 -11.51 -15.21 1.90
N GLN A 199 -11.17 -14.76 3.10
CA GLN A 199 -11.21 -13.35 3.50
C GLN A 199 -10.21 -12.54 2.66
N ALA A 200 -8.99 -13.05 2.49
CA ALA A 200 -7.96 -12.43 1.65
C ALA A 200 -8.44 -12.25 0.20
N TYR A 201 -9.04 -13.29 -0.38
CA TYR A 201 -9.59 -13.23 -1.74
C TYR A 201 -10.70 -12.17 -1.87
N THR A 202 -11.62 -12.14 -0.90
CA THR A 202 -12.72 -11.17 -0.86
C THR A 202 -12.19 -9.74 -0.75
N ALA A 203 -11.26 -9.51 0.16
CA ALA A 203 -10.63 -8.23 0.40
C ALA A 203 -9.84 -7.73 -0.82
N TYR A 204 -9.06 -8.60 -1.46
CA TYR A 204 -8.36 -8.28 -2.72
C TYR A 204 -9.33 -7.93 -3.84
N THR A 205 -10.44 -8.67 -3.98
CA THR A 205 -11.46 -8.37 -5.00
C THR A 205 -12.09 -6.99 -4.78
N LYS A 206 -12.44 -6.65 -3.54
CA LYS A 206 -12.95 -5.30 -3.19
C LYS A 206 -11.90 -4.23 -3.47
N GLY A 207 -10.65 -4.48 -3.07
CA GLY A 207 -9.50 -3.61 -3.30
C GLY A 207 -9.23 -3.36 -4.78
N MET A 208 -9.32 -4.40 -5.61
CA MET A 208 -9.21 -4.32 -7.07
C MET A 208 -10.33 -3.48 -7.69
N ALA A 209 -11.56 -3.65 -7.22
CA ALA A 209 -12.68 -2.80 -7.64
C ALA A 209 -12.41 -1.32 -7.31
N ARG A 210 -11.86 -1.03 -6.13
CA ARG A 210 -11.48 0.33 -5.70
C ARG A 210 -10.30 0.88 -6.50
N ALA A 211 -9.27 0.09 -6.74
CA ALA A 211 -8.11 0.45 -7.56
C ALA A 211 -8.51 0.83 -9.00
N ARG A 212 -9.38 0.04 -9.62
CA ARG A 212 -9.97 0.34 -10.95
C ARG A 212 -10.96 1.50 -10.94
N HIS A 213 -11.52 1.84 -9.79
CA HIS A 213 -12.38 3.02 -9.66
C HIS A 213 -11.56 4.31 -9.76
N ASP A 214 -10.33 4.34 -9.23
CA ASP A 214 -9.44 5.50 -9.36
C ASP A 214 -9.16 5.85 -10.84
N GLU A 215 -9.06 4.84 -11.71
CA GLU A 215 -8.84 4.98 -13.16
C GLU A 215 -10.08 5.46 -13.93
N ARG A 216 -11.25 5.45 -13.27
CA ARG A 216 -12.55 5.86 -13.85
C ARG A 216 -13.06 7.17 -13.26
N GLN A 217 -12.18 7.96 -12.63
CA GLN A 217 -12.53 9.29 -12.14
C GLN A 217 -12.28 10.36 -13.22
N PRO A 218 -13.17 11.36 -13.37
CA PRO A 218 -12.84 12.53 -14.16
C PRO A 218 -11.53 13.18 -13.68
N PRO A 219 -10.70 13.72 -14.59
CA PRO A 219 -10.95 13.92 -16.02
C PRO A 219 -10.57 12.72 -16.92
N LEU A 220 -10.21 11.56 -16.37
CA LEU A 220 -9.77 10.40 -17.16
C LEU A 220 -10.85 9.93 -18.14
N THR A 221 -10.46 9.57 -19.37
CA THR A 221 -11.39 9.17 -20.45
C THR A 221 -12.40 8.12 -20.02
N ALA A 222 -11.99 7.15 -19.21
CA ALA A 222 -12.80 6.06 -18.69
C ALA A 222 -13.89 6.48 -17.67
N ALA A 223 -13.99 7.76 -17.32
CA ALA A 223 -15.02 8.23 -16.41
C ALA A 223 -16.45 8.04 -16.95
N GLY A 224 -17.31 7.45 -16.13
CA GLY A 224 -18.70 7.17 -16.47
C GLY A 224 -19.58 8.42 -16.59
N TRP A 225 -20.76 8.25 -17.18
CA TRP A 225 -21.70 9.33 -17.50
C TRP A 225 -22.03 10.26 -16.32
N ALA A 226 -22.24 9.70 -15.13
CA ALA A 226 -22.60 10.47 -13.93
C ALA A 226 -21.43 11.36 -13.48
N GLY A 227 -20.21 10.81 -13.49
CA GLY A 227 -18.98 11.55 -13.20
C GLY A 227 -18.74 12.66 -14.22
N ARG A 228 -18.97 12.39 -15.51
CA ARG A 228 -18.88 13.39 -16.59
C ARG A 228 -19.86 14.53 -16.44
N ARG A 229 -21.12 14.22 -16.08
CA ARG A 229 -22.14 15.24 -15.84
C ARG A 229 -21.76 16.16 -14.66
N ARG A 230 -21.28 15.59 -13.56
CA ARG A 230 -20.78 16.35 -12.41
C ARG A 230 -19.59 17.22 -12.80
N TYR A 231 -18.59 16.64 -13.45
CA TYR A 231 -17.40 17.36 -13.93
C TYR A 231 -17.76 18.54 -14.84
N ALA A 232 -18.71 18.38 -15.77
CA ALA A 232 -19.17 19.45 -16.64
C ALA A 232 -19.93 20.57 -15.89
N LYS A 233 -20.63 20.23 -14.80
CA LYS A 233 -21.27 21.21 -13.90
C LYS A 233 -20.20 22.01 -13.14
N ASP A 234 -19.26 21.32 -12.51
CA ASP A 234 -18.19 21.93 -11.71
C ASP A 234 -17.27 22.81 -12.58
N ARG A 235 -17.00 22.38 -13.81
CA ARG A 235 -16.25 23.17 -14.80
C ARG A 235 -16.95 24.50 -15.10
N ARG A 236 -18.25 24.48 -15.37
CA ARG A 236 -19.04 25.71 -15.64
C ARG A 236 -19.01 26.65 -14.44
N HIS A 237 -19.24 26.10 -13.25
CA HIS A 237 -19.19 26.88 -12.02
C HIS A 237 -17.82 27.56 -11.82
N ALA A 238 -16.72 26.83 -12.05
CA ALA A 238 -15.36 27.38 -11.94
C ALA A 238 -15.02 28.43 -13.01
N GLN A 239 -15.69 28.41 -14.17
CA GLN A 239 -15.55 29.45 -15.20
C GLN A 239 -16.29 30.73 -14.82
N GLU A 240 -17.46 30.60 -14.21
CA GLU A 240 -18.33 31.72 -13.81
C GLU A 240 -17.84 32.39 -12.52
N HIS A 241 -17.30 31.61 -11.58
CA HIS A 241 -16.87 32.07 -10.26
C HIS A 241 -15.36 31.92 -10.15
N ALA A 242 -14.63 32.95 -10.60
CA ALA A 242 -13.15 32.98 -10.61
C ALA A 242 -12.50 32.72 -9.24
N VAL A 243 -13.27 32.76 -8.14
CA VAL A 243 -12.88 32.34 -6.80
C VAL A 243 -14.04 31.55 -6.20
N GLY A 244 -14.05 30.24 -6.38
CA GLY A 244 -15.01 29.34 -5.77
C GLY A 244 -14.26 28.19 -5.12
N ALA A 245 -14.54 27.94 -3.83
CA ALA A 245 -13.97 26.81 -3.10
C ALA A 245 -14.17 25.51 -3.89
N PRO A 246 -13.16 24.61 -3.92
CA PRO A 246 -13.31 23.33 -4.60
C PRO A 246 -14.52 22.59 -4.01
N PRO A 247 -15.35 21.93 -4.84
CA PRO A 247 -16.40 21.08 -4.32
C PRO A 247 -15.77 20.03 -3.40
N ALA A 248 -16.24 19.97 -2.14
CA ALA A 248 -15.58 19.26 -1.04
C ALA A 248 -15.26 17.77 -1.32
N ASP A 249 -15.99 17.14 -2.25
CA ASP A 249 -15.93 15.69 -2.49
C ASP A 249 -15.46 15.30 -3.90
N ALA A 250 -14.97 16.24 -4.72
CA ALA A 250 -14.52 15.91 -6.08
C ALA A 250 -13.07 15.43 -6.09
N PRO A 251 -12.73 14.34 -6.83
CA PRO A 251 -11.34 13.89 -6.99
C PRO A 251 -10.52 14.80 -7.93
N TYR A 252 -10.99 16.01 -8.21
CA TYR A 252 -10.35 17.02 -9.04
C TYR A 252 -10.66 18.41 -8.50
N ALA A 253 -9.80 19.38 -8.84
CA ALA A 253 -10.00 20.79 -8.53
C ALA A 253 -9.69 21.63 -9.76
N PHE A 254 -10.59 22.55 -10.09
CA PHE A 254 -10.35 23.57 -11.12
C PHE A 254 -9.63 24.76 -10.49
N THR A 255 -8.67 25.31 -11.23
CA THR A 255 -7.92 26.51 -10.84
C THR A 255 -7.85 27.46 -12.04
N PRO A 256 -8.25 28.73 -11.89
CA PRO A 256 -7.91 29.75 -12.86
C PRO A 256 -6.39 29.89 -12.94
N ASP A 257 -5.83 30.15 -14.12
CA ASP A 257 -4.39 30.40 -14.28
C ASP A 257 -4.14 31.92 -14.37
N GLY A 258 -4.62 32.68 -13.38
CA GLY A 258 -4.64 34.16 -13.47
C GLY A 258 -5.47 34.63 -14.67
N HIS A 259 -4.84 35.33 -15.62
CA HIS A 259 -5.45 35.70 -16.92
C HIS A 259 -5.42 34.57 -17.98
N GLY A 260 -4.93 33.38 -17.62
CA GLY A 260 -4.76 32.23 -18.50
C GLY A 260 -5.95 31.24 -18.52
N PRO A 261 -5.90 30.23 -19.41
CA PRO A 261 -6.96 29.24 -19.55
C PRO A 261 -7.12 28.38 -18.28
N LEU A 262 -8.36 27.97 -17.99
CA LEU A 262 -8.70 27.14 -16.85
C LEU A 262 -7.88 25.84 -16.84
N ARG A 263 -7.39 25.43 -15.66
CA ARG A 263 -6.69 24.15 -15.47
C ARG A 263 -7.42 23.26 -14.48
N VAL A 264 -7.32 21.96 -14.68
CA VAL A 264 -7.80 20.95 -13.73
C VAL A 264 -6.62 20.22 -13.11
N SER A 265 -6.68 20.03 -11.79
CA SER A 265 -5.74 19.22 -11.03
C SER A 265 -6.44 18.01 -10.42
N PHE A 266 -5.84 16.84 -10.54
CA PHE A 266 -6.39 15.56 -10.09
C PHE A 266 -5.24 14.60 -9.69
N PRO A 267 -5.46 13.61 -8.83
CA PRO A 267 -4.43 12.64 -8.46
C PRO A 267 -4.17 11.67 -9.61
N CYS A 268 -2.91 11.32 -9.85
CA CYS A 268 -2.56 10.21 -10.72
C CYS A 268 -3.21 8.93 -10.18
N PRO A 269 -3.96 8.16 -10.99
CA PRO A 269 -4.60 6.95 -10.48
C PRO A 269 -3.57 5.91 -10.02
N THR A 270 -2.34 5.93 -10.52
CA THR A 270 -1.28 4.98 -10.14
C THR A 270 -0.63 5.32 -8.81
N CYS A 271 -0.09 6.55 -8.66
CA CYS A 271 0.75 6.92 -7.52
C CYS A 271 0.21 8.10 -6.70
N HIS A 272 -0.98 8.61 -7.01
CA HIS A 272 -1.66 9.71 -6.32
C HIS A 272 -0.98 11.08 -6.31
N GLN A 273 0.20 11.22 -6.95
CA GLN A 273 0.78 12.52 -7.26
C GLN A 273 -0.23 13.38 -8.02
N ARG A 274 -0.46 14.61 -7.55
CA ARG A 274 -1.32 15.55 -8.26
C ARG A 274 -0.71 15.92 -9.61
N ILE A 275 -1.51 15.78 -10.66
CA ILE A 275 -1.24 16.20 -12.02
C ILE A 275 -2.09 17.43 -12.29
N ARG A 276 -1.60 18.38 -13.10
CA ARG A 276 -2.34 19.57 -13.53
C ARG A 276 -2.28 19.67 -15.05
N VAL A 277 -3.44 19.79 -15.70
CA VAL A 277 -3.58 19.83 -17.16
C VAL A 277 -4.51 20.98 -17.59
N PRO A 278 -4.37 21.50 -18.83
CA PRO A 278 -5.29 22.50 -19.35
C PRO A 278 -6.69 21.90 -19.60
N VAL A 279 -7.74 22.70 -19.40
CA VAL A 279 -9.14 22.34 -19.68
C VAL A 279 -9.46 22.71 -21.14
N ARG A 280 -9.32 21.76 -22.07
CA ARG A 280 -9.46 22.00 -23.52
C ARG A 280 -9.93 20.79 -24.33
N GLY A 281 -10.67 19.87 -23.72
CA GLY A 281 -11.07 18.60 -24.34
C GLY A 281 -10.01 17.51 -24.14
N ARG A 282 -9.76 16.70 -25.17
CA ARG A 282 -8.85 15.54 -25.08
C ARG A 282 -7.40 15.98 -24.87
N VAL A 283 -6.77 15.43 -23.84
CA VAL A 283 -5.37 15.70 -23.48
C VAL A 283 -4.71 14.41 -23.02
N ARG A 284 -3.50 14.16 -23.51
CA ARG A 284 -2.62 13.11 -23.01
C ARG A 284 -1.67 13.70 -21.97
N ALA A 285 -1.66 13.15 -20.76
CA ALA A 285 -0.83 13.62 -19.66
C ALA A 285 0.10 12.50 -19.18
N ARG A 286 1.35 12.83 -18.88
CA ARG A 286 2.29 11.88 -18.25
C ARG A 286 2.51 12.29 -16.81
N CYS A 287 2.35 11.37 -15.88
CA CYS A 287 2.72 11.60 -14.49
C CYS A 287 4.25 11.77 -14.40
N GLY A 288 4.71 12.91 -13.86
CA GLY A 288 6.14 13.14 -13.67
C GLY A 288 6.78 12.19 -12.64
N LEU A 289 5.98 11.56 -11.78
CA LEU A 289 6.47 10.70 -10.70
C LEU A 289 6.55 9.22 -11.12
N CYS A 290 5.41 8.60 -11.44
CA CYS A 290 5.35 7.18 -11.81
C CYS A 290 5.38 6.93 -13.32
N ARG A 291 5.59 7.97 -14.13
CA ARG A 291 5.66 7.89 -15.60
C ARG A 291 4.39 7.39 -16.32
N THR A 292 3.32 7.03 -15.60
CA THR A 292 2.04 6.61 -16.17
C THR A 292 1.52 7.66 -17.15
N VAL A 293 1.11 7.19 -18.32
CA VAL A 293 0.46 8.01 -19.34
C VAL A 293 -1.05 7.87 -19.21
N LEU A 294 -1.74 9.00 -19.10
CA LEU A 294 -3.17 9.12 -18.85
C LEU A 294 -3.84 9.81 -20.03
N GLU A 295 -4.91 9.20 -20.52
CA GLU A 295 -5.82 9.82 -21.47
C GLU A 295 -6.90 10.58 -20.69
N CYS A 296 -6.98 11.88 -20.90
CA CYS A 296 -7.93 12.78 -20.24
C CYS A 296 -8.90 13.39 -21.26
N ASP A 297 -10.11 13.67 -20.81
CA ASP A 297 -11.09 14.49 -21.54
C ASP A 297 -11.57 15.58 -20.58
N THR A 298 -11.13 16.81 -20.83
CA THR A 298 -11.17 17.96 -19.89
C THR A 298 -12.14 19.05 -20.30
#